data_AF-A0A8H4XII0-F1
#
_entry.id   AF-A0A8H4XII0-F1
#
_cell.length_a   1.000
_cell.length_b   1.000
_cell.length_c   1.000
_cell.angle_alpha   90.00
_cell.angle_beta   90.00
_cell.angle_gamma   90.00
#
_symmetry.space_group_name_H-M   'P 1'
#
loop_
_entity.id
_entity.type
_entity.pdbx_description
1 polymer ?
#
loop_
_entity_poly.entity_id
_entity_poly.type
_entity_poly.pdbx_seq_one_letter_code
_entity_poly.pdbx_strand_id
1 'polypeptide(L)'
;MLSFPAKPSRKGVSDGLLALAVIGGVISLILAFIVFIAGTTVIQGRGDQPDHLFWEPLALVSFDGIIPNNDTSKFLVHLNWFASSFGWEHPAAPRGLPTAGITSQGLRYSSNIVNDLRQIASELRLPEDTWDCPRPGPYEDPCGNIFFEAWRSFLVADGMPISSWVVWVMLLSAILLGTWNLAQEWMIRNRPHWMKCRCLVGKRWCPCPKGSKEEIEIHDDFVWDKVRLSYWSLSAVYFGISATHTCITSIFFDRFLGILEERLPDGINMNRRRRLGSEILLWIAFGIQAFAAFCIAARWKISRRPKGWIEGQSLHRIERSSEGGRFPNGARYTD
;
A
#
# COMPACT_ATOMS: atom_id res chain seq x y z
N MET A 1 36.94 36.36 4.31
CA MET A 1 37.12 34.92 4.08
C MET A 1 35.79 34.35 3.61
N LEU A 2 35.63 34.17 2.30
CA LEU A 2 34.46 33.48 1.73
C LEU A 2 34.78 31.98 1.76
N SER A 3 34.11 31.23 2.63
CA SER A 3 34.12 29.77 2.62
C SER A 3 33.48 29.31 1.32
N PHE A 4 34.29 28.89 0.35
CA PHE A 4 33.76 28.21 -0.83
C PHE A 4 33.12 26.90 -0.36
N PRO A 5 31.84 26.62 -0.68
CA PRO A 5 31.24 25.36 -0.33
C PRO A 5 32.06 24.24 -0.96
N ALA A 6 32.59 23.35 -0.12
CA ALA A 6 33.35 22.19 -0.55
C ALA A 6 32.49 21.41 -1.57
N LYS A 7 33.02 21.19 -2.78
CA LYS A 7 32.30 20.43 -3.80
C LYS A 7 31.99 19.04 -3.23
N PRO A 8 30.73 18.57 -3.28
CA PRO A 8 30.37 17.30 -2.69
C PRO A 8 31.14 16.18 -3.38
N SER A 9 31.76 15.30 -2.59
CA SER A 9 32.44 14.12 -3.10
C SER A 9 31.42 13.16 -3.73
N ARG A 10 31.81 12.42 -4.77
CA ARG A 10 30.95 11.44 -5.45
C ARG A 10 30.36 10.43 -4.45
N LYS A 11 31.20 9.97 -3.51
CA LYS A 11 30.77 9.11 -2.41
C LYS A 11 29.72 9.79 -1.52
N GLY A 12 29.92 11.06 -1.15
CA GLY A 12 28.93 11.83 -0.39
C GLY A 12 27.59 11.97 -1.09
N VAL A 13 27.58 12.22 -2.41
CA VAL A 13 26.34 12.26 -3.21
C VAL A 13 25.68 10.89 -3.29
N SER A 14 26.47 9.83 -3.52
CA SER A 14 25.99 8.45 -3.55
C SER A 14 25.31 8.05 -2.24
N ASP A 15 25.94 8.35 -1.11
CA ASP A 15 25.42 8.03 0.22
C ASP A 15 24.20 8.87 0.59
N GLY A 16 24.17 10.14 0.17
CA GLY A 16 22.98 10.99 0.29
C GLY A 16 21.78 10.42 -0.48
N LEU A 17 21.98 9.94 -1.71
CA LEU A 17 20.91 9.31 -2.51
C LEU A 17 20.37 8.03 -1.85
N LEU A 18 21.25 7.21 -1.26
CA LEU A 18 20.82 6.01 -0.54
C LEU A 18 20.04 6.36 0.72
N ALA A 19 20.51 7.35 1.50
CA ALA A 19 19.80 7.81 2.69
C ALA A 19 18.40 8.34 2.34
N LEU A 20 18.27 9.14 1.28
CA LEU A 20 16.98 9.62 0.79
C LEU A 20 16.07 8.47 0.34
N ALA A 21 16.61 7.48 -0.37
CA ALA A 21 15.85 6.31 -0.77
C ALA A 21 15.32 5.53 0.44
N VAL A 22 16.17 5.26 1.44
CA VAL A 22 15.79 4.55 2.67
C VAL A 22 14.73 5.32 3.45
N ILE A 23 14.91 6.63 3.68
CA ILE A 23 13.93 7.47 4.37
C ILE A 23 12.60 7.47 3.61
N GLY A 24 12.63 7.66 2.28
CA GLY A 24 11.45 7.59 1.44
C GLY A 24 10.75 6.23 1.51
N GLY A 25 11.51 5.14 1.50
CA GLY A 25 10.98 3.79 1.65
C GLY A 25 10.26 3.56 2.98
N VAL A 26 10.84 4.05 4.09
CA VAL A 26 10.22 3.98 5.42
C VAL A 26 8.92 4.79 5.45
N ILE A 27 8.92 6.03 4.93
CA ILE A 27 7.71 6.86 4.90
C ILE A 27 6.63 6.19 4.06
N SER A 28 6.96 5.69 2.87
CA SER A 28 6.01 5.00 1.98
C SER A 28 5.40 3.78 2.67
N LEU A 29 6.21 2.99 3.38
CA LEU A 29 5.76 1.83 4.14
C LEU A 29 4.80 2.23 5.27
N ILE A 30 5.12 3.30 6.02
CA ILE A 30 4.23 3.81 7.09
C ILE A 30 2.88 4.24 6.49
N LEU A 31 2.88 4.99 5.39
CA LEU A 31 1.64 5.45 4.75
C LEU A 31 0.78 4.28 4.24
N ALA A 32 1.38 3.28 3.59
CA ALA A 32 0.66 2.08 3.16
C ALA A 32 0.14 1.27 4.34
N PHE A 33 0.92 1.16 5.43
CA PHE A 33 0.51 0.47 6.65
C PHE A 33 -0.66 1.19 7.34
N ILE A 34 -0.66 2.53 7.35
CA ILE A 34 -1.76 3.35 7.87
C ILE A 34 -3.06 2.99 7.15
N VAL A 35 -3.04 2.95 5.81
CA VAL A 35 -4.21 2.57 5.00
C VAL A 35 -4.61 1.11 5.23
N PHE A 36 -3.64 0.23 5.47
CA PHE A 36 -3.89 -1.20 5.69
C PHE A 36 -4.60 -1.50 7.02
N ILE A 37 -4.32 -0.74 8.08
CA ILE A 37 -4.97 -0.92 9.40
C ILE A 37 -6.17 0.01 9.61
N ALA A 38 -6.48 0.88 8.64
CA ALA A 38 -7.65 1.74 8.73
C ALA A 38 -8.93 0.90 8.80
N GLY A 39 -9.81 1.23 9.75
CA GLY A 39 -11.08 0.53 9.95
C GLY A 39 -10.97 -0.91 10.47
N THR A 40 -9.79 -1.37 10.90
CA THR A 40 -9.65 -2.73 11.48
C THR A 40 -9.88 -2.78 12.98
N THR A 41 -10.08 -1.62 13.62
CA THR A 41 -10.33 -1.52 15.07
C THR A 41 -11.45 -0.54 15.35
N VAL A 42 -12.25 -0.85 16.38
CA VAL A 42 -13.25 0.05 16.95
C VAL A 42 -12.60 0.76 18.14
N ILE A 43 -12.66 2.08 18.15
CA ILE A 43 -12.27 2.89 19.31
C ILE A 43 -13.51 3.05 20.18
N GLN A 44 -13.41 2.60 21.43
CA GLN A 44 -14.47 2.79 22.41
C GLN A 44 -14.60 4.27 22.76
N GLY A 45 -15.83 4.77 22.67
CA GLY A 45 -16.16 6.11 23.10
C GLY A 45 -15.96 6.29 24.61
N ARG A 46 -15.70 7.52 25.05
CA ARG A 46 -15.61 7.87 26.48
C ARG A 46 -16.78 8.74 26.89
N GLY A 47 -17.45 8.37 27.99
CA GLY A 47 -18.60 9.10 28.51
C GLY A 47 -19.79 8.99 27.55
N ASP A 48 -20.27 10.13 27.07
CA ASP A 48 -21.43 10.21 26.16
C ASP A 48 -21.05 10.09 24.67
N GLN A 49 -19.76 9.89 24.35
CA GLN A 49 -19.33 9.71 22.96
C GLN A 49 -19.61 8.27 22.49
N PRO A 50 -20.17 8.07 21.28
CA PRO A 50 -20.34 6.75 20.72
C PRO A 50 -19.00 6.12 20.32
N ASP A 51 -19.00 4.80 20.18
CA ASP A 51 -17.88 4.07 19.58
C ASP A 51 -17.73 4.49 18.11
N HIS A 52 -16.50 4.49 17.61
CA HIS A 52 -16.21 4.88 16.24
C HIS A 52 -15.09 4.03 15.63
N LEU A 53 -15.03 3.98 14.31
CA LEU A 53 -14.04 3.23 13.57
C LEU A 53 -12.70 3.98 13.56
N PHE A 54 -11.62 3.24 13.79
CA PHE A 54 -10.28 3.80 13.72
C PHE A 54 -9.99 4.33 12.32
N TRP A 55 -9.69 5.63 12.22
CA TRP A 55 -9.46 6.34 10.97
C TRP A 55 -10.62 6.22 9.96
N GLU A 56 -11.86 6.41 10.42
CA GLU A 56 -13.06 6.54 9.56
C GLU A 56 -12.87 7.47 8.32
N PRO A 57 -12.14 8.60 8.37
CA PRO A 57 -11.83 9.40 7.17
C PRO A 57 -11.04 8.67 6.07
N LEU A 58 -10.41 7.53 6.39
CA LEU A 58 -9.64 6.69 5.48
C LEU A 58 -10.48 5.56 4.85
N ALA A 59 -11.79 5.51 5.06
CA ALA A 59 -12.64 4.65 4.24
C ALA A 59 -12.44 5.01 2.75
N LEU A 60 -12.59 4.03 1.86
CA LEU A 60 -12.55 4.22 0.40
C LEU A 60 -13.89 4.72 -0.10
N VAL A 61 -14.96 4.13 0.44
CA VAL A 61 -16.35 4.48 0.14
C VAL A 61 -17.12 4.44 1.44
N SER A 62 -17.96 5.45 1.67
CA SER A 62 -18.89 5.53 2.78
C SER A 62 -20.30 5.76 2.28
N PHE A 63 -21.30 5.16 2.90
CA PHE A 63 -22.70 5.36 2.56
C PHE A 63 -23.59 5.04 3.75
N ASP A 64 -24.78 5.61 3.79
CA ASP A 64 -25.77 5.42 4.84
C ASP A 64 -26.77 4.33 4.43
N GLY A 65 -27.22 3.52 5.39
CA GLY A 65 -28.14 2.41 5.09
C GLY A 65 -28.83 1.78 6.29
N ILE A 66 -29.50 0.66 6.02
CA ILE A 66 -30.08 -0.29 6.99
C ILE A 66 -31.30 0.25 7.76
N ILE A 67 -31.16 1.31 8.55
CA ILE A 67 -32.25 1.83 9.40
C ILE A 67 -32.72 3.17 8.84
N PRO A 68 -33.94 3.29 8.29
CA PRO A 68 -34.49 4.59 7.90
C PRO A 68 -34.83 5.41 9.15
N ASN A 69 -34.73 6.74 9.07
CA ASN A 69 -35.21 7.62 10.13
C ASN A 69 -36.75 7.65 10.16
N ASN A 70 -37.32 8.31 11.18
CA ASN A 70 -38.78 8.41 11.37
C ASN A 70 -39.52 9.00 10.15
N ASP A 71 -38.89 9.93 9.42
CA ASP A 71 -39.47 10.56 8.23
C ASP A 71 -39.07 9.83 6.93
N THR A 72 -38.37 8.71 7.04
CA THR A 72 -37.77 7.89 5.97
C THR A 72 -36.87 8.62 4.98
N SER A 73 -36.53 9.88 5.21
CA SER A 73 -35.74 10.72 4.28
C SER A 73 -34.25 10.38 4.25
N LYS A 74 -33.74 9.72 5.29
CA LYS A 74 -32.33 9.33 5.42
C LYS A 74 -32.17 8.05 6.22
N PHE A 75 -31.01 7.43 6.09
CA PHE A 75 -30.62 6.30 6.92
C PHE A 75 -29.79 6.73 8.14
N LEU A 76 -29.79 5.89 9.18
CA LEU A 76 -29.17 6.17 10.48
C LEU A 76 -27.85 5.40 10.73
N VAL A 77 -27.53 4.42 9.88
CA VAL A 77 -26.30 3.61 10.00
C VAL A 77 -25.33 4.03 8.90
N HIS A 78 -24.16 4.51 9.30
CA HIS A 78 -23.05 4.86 8.43
C HIS A 78 -22.19 3.63 8.16
N LEU A 79 -22.10 3.23 6.90
CA LEU A 79 -21.34 2.08 6.43
C LEU A 79 -20.04 2.56 5.80
N ASN A 80 -18.93 1.94 6.16
CA ASN A 80 -17.59 2.34 5.77
C ASN A 80 -16.81 1.15 5.20
N TRP A 81 -16.42 1.26 3.93
CA TRP A 81 -15.63 0.25 3.23
C TRP A 81 -14.17 0.67 3.15
N PHE A 82 -13.29 -0.11 3.77
CA PHE A 82 -11.85 0.12 3.83
C PHE A 82 -11.10 -0.87 2.92
N ALA A 83 -9.79 -0.66 2.77
CA ALA A 83 -8.94 -1.57 2.01
C ALA A 83 -8.88 -2.99 2.61
N SER A 84 -9.08 -3.11 3.93
CA SER A 84 -8.90 -4.36 4.68
C SER A 84 -10.09 -4.75 5.54
N SER A 85 -11.15 -3.95 5.59
CA SER A 85 -12.32 -4.23 6.42
C SER A 85 -13.59 -3.58 5.88
N PHE A 86 -14.73 -4.04 6.38
CA PHE A 86 -16.01 -3.37 6.23
C PHE A 86 -16.59 -3.15 7.63
N GLY A 87 -16.87 -1.91 7.96
CA GLY A 87 -17.32 -1.48 9.28
C GLY A 87 -18.53 -0.57 9.20
N TRP A 88 -19.15 -0.33 10.34
CA TRP A 88 -20.36 0.46 10.45
C TRP A 88 -20.40 1.25 11.76
N GLU A 89 -21.14 2.36 11.74
CA GLU A 89 -21.38 3.22 12.89
C GLU A 89 -22.87 3.61 12.93
N HIS A 90 -23.49 3.53 14.10
CA HIS A 90 -24.81 4.04 14.40
C HIS A 90 -24.73 4.96 15.64
N PRO A 91 -24.32 6.23 15.46
CA PRO A 91 -24.05 7.15 16.57
C PRO A 91 -25.26 7.42 17.47
N ALA A 92 -26.47 7.25 16.93
CA ALA A 92 -27.73 7.48 17.63
C ALA A 92 -28.41 6.18 18.11
N ALA A 93 -27.65 5.07 18.23
CA ALA A 93 -28.21 3.80 18.65
C ALA A 93 -28.88 3.88 20.04
N PRO A 94 -30.04 3.24 20.24
CA PRO A 94 -30.65 3.10 21.56
C PRO A 94 -29.70 2.48 22.60
N ARG A 95 -29.89 2.84 23.88
CA ARG A 95 -29.08 2.29 24.98
C ARG A 95 -29.13 0.75 24.97
N GLY A 96 -27.96 0.13 25.05
CA GLY A 96 -27.82 -1.33 25.05
C GLY A 96 -27.62 -1.96 23.68
N LEU A 97 -27.58 -1.17 22.60
CA LEU A 97 -27.15 -1.59 21.27
C LEU A 97 -25.74 -1.07 20.95
N PRO A 98 -24.97 -1.81 20.13
CA PRO A 98 -23.66 -1.36 19.66
C PRO A 98 -23.81 -0.09 18.81
N THR A 99 -22.91 0.87 19.01
CA THR A 99 -22.86 2.12 18.25
C THR A 99 -21.85 2.07 17.11
N ALA A 100 -20.98 1.07 17.07
CA ALA A 100 -20.12 0.77 15.93
C ALA A 100 -19.75 -0.71 15.92
N GLY A 101 -19.35 -1.23 14.76
CA GLY A 101 -18.94 -2.61 14.60
C GLY A 101 -18.16 -2.85 13.32
N ILE A 102 -17.50 -4.01 13.25
CA ILE A 102 -16.76 -4.45 12.07
C ILE A 102 -17.27 -5.84 11.71
N THR A 103 -17.89 -5.95 10.55
CA THR A 103 -18.46 -7.22 10.07
C THR A 103 -17.42 -8.13 9.46
N SER A 104 -16.37 -7.53 8.88
CA SER A 104 -15.33 -8.32 8.22
C SER A 104 -13.97 -7.63 8.23
N GLN A 105 -12.92 -8.45 8.34
CA GLN A 105 -11.52 -8.01 8.33
C GLN A 105 -10.66 -9.01 7.55
N GLY A 106 -9.65 -8.51 6.84
CA GLY A 106 -8.65 -9.32 6.16
C GLY A 106 -9.05 -9.83 4.77
N LEU A 107 -8.51 -10.98 4.38
CA LEU A 107 -8.65 -11.57 3.06
C LEU A 107 -10.05 -12.19 2.86
N ARG A 108 -10.82 -11.70 1.88
CA ARG A 108 -12.17 -12.19 1.57
C ARG A 108 -12.32 -12.62 0.12
N TYR A 109 -12.08 -13.91 -0.16
CA TYR A 109 -12.17 -14.47 -1.52
C TYR A 109 -13.55 -14.23 -2.18
N SER A 110 -14.63 -14.25 -1.40
CA SER A 110 -15.97 -13.86 -1.83
C SER A 110 -16.51 -12.76 -0.91
N SER A 111 -16.42 -11.49 -1.31
CA SER A 111 -17.12 -10.42 -0.58
C SER A 111 -18.60 -10.46 -0.91
N ASN A 112 -19.36 -11.11 -0.03
CA ASN A 112 -20.80 -10.97 -0.02
C ASN A 112 -21.18 -9.83 0.94
N ILE A 113 -21.25 -8.62 0.41
CA ILE A 113 -21.65 -7.43 1.18
C ILE A 113 -23.06 -7.58 1.75
N VAL A 114 -23.94 -8.33 1.09
CA VAL A 114 -25.30 -8.60 1.62
C VAL A 114 -25.22 -9.36 2.93
N ASN A 115 -24.34 -10.36 3.03
CA ASN A 115 -24.13 -11.08 4.30
C ASN A 115 -23.61 -10.14 5.40
N ASP A 116 -22.73 -9.21 5.07
CA ASP A 116 -22.27 -8.22 6.04
C ASP A 116 -23.42 -7.32 6.48
N LEU A 117 -24.23 -6.81 5.55
CA LEU A 117 -25.39 -5.98 5.87
C LEU A 117 -26.41 -6.72 6.75
N ARG A 118 -26.64 -8.02 6.49
CA ARG A 118 -27.49 -8.89 7.31
C ARG A 118 -26.91 -9.09 8.72
N GLN A 119 -25.60 -9.28 8.82
CA GLN A 119 -24.93 -9.36 10.11
C GLN A 119 -25.13 -8.06 10.92
N ILE A 120 -25.00 -6.88 10.28
CA ILE A 120 -25.24 -5.59 10.94
C ILE A 120 -26.69 -5.49 11.41
N ALA A 121 -27.65 -5.87 10.57
CA ALA A 121 -29.07 -5.86 10.94
C ALA A 121 -29.37 -6.77 12.14
N SER A 122 -28.74 -7.96 12.18
CA SER A 122 -28.80 -8.87 13.31
C SER A 122 -28.16 -8.28 14.58
N GLU A 123 -26.99 -7.63 14.47
CA GLU A 123 -26.32 -6.96 15.59
C GLU A 123 -27.14 -5.79 16.16
N LEU A 124 -27.85 -5.07 15.28
CA LEU A 124 -28.79 -4.00 15.62
C LEU A 124 -30.17 -4.51 16.06
N ARG A 125 -30.37 -5.84 16.13
CA ARG A 125 -31.61 -6.51 16.54
C ARG A 125 -32.84 -6.08 15.74
N LEU A 126 -32.68 -5.89 14.43
CA LEU A 126 -33.81 -5.64 13.54
C LEU A 126 -34.64 -6.92 13.36
N PRO A 127 -35.98 -6.82 13.25
CA PRO A 127 -36.84 -7.96 12.98
C PRO A 127 -36.39 -8.73 11.71
N GLU A 128 -36.34 -10.05 11.77
CA GLU A 128 -35.73 -10.90 10.72
C GLU A 128 -36.41 -10.73 9.35
N ASP A 129 -37.74 -10.55 9.36
CA ASP A 129 -38.59 -10.27 8.19
C ASP A 129 -38.22 -8.96 7.46
N THR A 130 -37.45 -8.08 8.11
CA THR A 130 -37.03 -6.80 7.52
C THR A 130 -35.72 -6.91 6.73
N TRP A 131 -34.89 -7.95 6.94
CA TRP A 131 -33.57 -8.02 6.31
C TRP A 131 -33.22 -9.38 5.69
N ASP A 132 -33.81 -10.48 6.16
CA ASP A 132 -33.65 -11.80 5.53
C ASP A 132 -34.65 -11.98 4.38
N CYS A 133 -34.56 -11.08 3.42
CA CYS A 133 -35.52 -11.02 2.34
C CYS A 133 -35.20 -12.09 1.30
N PRO A 134 -36.21 -12.85 0.83
CA PRO A 134 -36.04 -13.90 -0.15
C PRO A 134 -35.54 -13.33 -1.48
N ARG A 135 -34.95 -14.18 -2.32
CA ARG A 135 -34.50 -13.75 -3.66
C ARG A 135 -35.71 -13.19 -4.44
N PRO A 136 -35.52 -12.16 -5.29
CA PRO A 136 -36.63 -11.62 -6.06
C PRO A 136 -37.22 -12.70 -6.98
N GLY A 137 -38.54 -12.82 -6.95
CA GLY A 137 -39.29 -13.83 -7.69
C GLY A 137 -40.74 -13.40 -7.89
N PRO A 138 -41.46 -13.99 -8.86
CA PRO A 138 -42.81 -13.55 -9.25
C PRO A 138 -43.89 -13.76 -8.17
N TYR A 139 -43.58 -14.52 -7.11
CA TYR A 139 -44.52 -14.86 -6.02
C TYR A 139 -43.95 -14.56 -4.63
N GLU A 140 -42.88 -13.77 -4.57
CA GLU A 140 -42.21 -13.46 -3.32
C GLU A 140 -42.62 -12.08 -2.83
N ASP A 141 -43.03 -11.98 -1.57
CA ASP A 141 -43.43 -10.70 -0.96
C ASP A 141 -42.27 -9.70 -0.93
N PRO A 142 -42.54 -8.38 -1.02
CA PRO A 142 -41.52 -7.35 -0.90
C PRO A 142 -40.88 -7.38 0.49
N CYS A 143 -39.61 -7.00 0.56
CA CYS A 143 -38.86 -6.91 1.81
C CYS A 143 -39.45 -5.84 2.74
N GLY A 144 -39.54 -6.13 4.04
CA GLY A 144 -40.08 -5.17 5.02
C GLY A 144 -39.24 -3.90 5.18
N ASN A 145 -37.98 -3.91 4.70
CA ASN A 145 -37.08 -2.76 4.75
C ASN A 145 -36.72 -2.27 3.34
N ILE A 146 -36.97 -0.99 3.09
CA ILE A 146 -36.68 -0.32 1.81
C ILE A 146 -35.21 -0.42 1.38
N PHE A 147 -34.27 -0.46 2.33
CA PHE A 147 -32.85 -0.61 2.04
C PHE A 147 -32.57 -2.02 1.54
N PHE A 148 -32.97 -3.05 2.28
CA PHE A 148 -32.74 -4.43 1.88
C PHE A 148 -33.50 -4.79 0.59
N GLU A 149 -34.65 -4.15 0.31
CA GLU A 149 -35.34 -4.26 -0.97
C GLU A 149 -34.49 -3.72 -2.13
N ALA A 150 -33.84 -2.56 -1.99
CA ALA A 150 -32.97 -2.05 -3.05
C ALA A 150 -31.77 -2.98 -3.33
N TRP A 151 -31.25 -3.62 -2.27
CA TRP A 151 -30.17 -4.61 -2.34
C TRP A 151 -30.64 -6.00 -2.80
N ARG A 152 -31.94 -6.27 -2.81
CA ARG A 152 -32.57 -7.51 -3.25
C ARG A 152 -32.56 -7.60 -4.78
N SER A 153 -31.44 -8.02 -5.36
CA SER A 153 -31.37 -8.29 -6.80
C SER A 153 -30.43 -9.42 -7.18
N PHE A 154 -30.69 -10.04 -8.33
CA PHE A 154 -29.82 -11.06 -8.92
C PHE A 154 -28.38 -10.59 -9.12
N LEU A 155 -28.16 -9.27 -9.27
CA LEU A 155 -26.83 -8.67 -9.42
C LEU A 155 -25.98 -8.75 -8.14
N VAL A 156 -26.60 -8.92 -6.97
CA VAL A 156 -25.91 -8.98 -5.66
C VAL A 156 -26.12 -10.31 -4.95
N ALA A 157 -27.02 -11.16 -5.47
CA ALA A 157 -27.41 -12.43 -4.87
C ALA A 157 -26.25 -13.43 -4.70
N ASP A 158 -25.19 -13.28 -5.49
CA ASP A 158 -23.97 -14.10 -5.45
C ASP A 158 -22.72 -13.28 -5.01
N GLY A 159 -22.93 -12.09 -4.44
CA GLY A 159 -21.89 -11.17 -3.96
C GLY A 159 -21.68 -9.97 -4.87
N MET A 160 -20.74 -9.09 -4.49
CA MET A 160 -20.38 -7.96 -5.35
C MET A 160 -19.55 -8.43 -6.55
N PRO A 161 -19.73 -7.85 -7.75
CA PRO A 161 -18.85 -8.11 -8.90
C PRO A 161 -17.41 -7.60 -8.66
N ILE A 162 -17.18 -6.94 -7.53
CA ILE A 162 -15.91 -6.34 -7.14
C ILE A 162 -15.16 -7.29 -6.22
N SER A 163 -13.97 -7.68 -6.67
CA SER A 163 -13.09 -8.60 -5.97
C SER A 163 -12.31 -7.89 -4.85
N SER A 164 -12.93 -7.69 -3.68
CA SER A 164 -12.35 -6.92 -2.58
C SER A 164 -11.01 -7.48 -2.06
N TRP A 165 -10.80 -8.80 -2.14
CA TRP A 165 -9.53 -9.42 -1.72
C TRP A 165 -8.32 -8.96 -2.55
N VAL A 166 -8.53 -8.50 -3.79
CA VAL A 166 -7.41 -8.06 -4.64
C VAL A 166 -6.81 -6.77 -4.09
N VAL A 167 -7.64 -5.84 -3.58
CA VAL A 167 -7.14 -4.63 -2.90
C VAL A 167 -6.23 -5.01 -1.74
N TRP A 168 -6.70 -5.92 -0.89
CA TRP A 168 -5.95 -6.40 0.27
C TRP A 168 -4.63 -7.07 -0.12
N VAL A 169 -4.64 -7.96 -1.11
CA VAL A 169 -3.43 -8.68 -1.58
C VAL A 169 -2.42 -7.72 -2.18
N MET A 170 -2.86 -6.74 -2.97
CA MET A 170 -1.96 -5.76 -3.59
C MET A 170 -1.30 -4.86 -2.53
N LEU A 171 -2.09 -4.38 -1.56
CA LEU A 171 -1.58 -3.55 -0.48
C LEU A 171 -0.62 -4.33 0.43
N LEU A 172 -0.97 -5.56 0.81
CA LEU A 172 -0.08 -6.42 1.60
C LEU A 172 1.22 -6.73 0.84
N SER A 173 1.14 -7.02 -0.46
CA SER A 173 2.31 -7.26 -1.30
C SER A 173 3.24 -6.04 -1.35
N ALA A 174 2.67 -4.83 -1.44
CA ALA A 174 3.44 -3.59 -1.37
C ALA A 174 4.15 -3.42 -0.01
N ILE A 175 3.46 -3.69 1.10
CA ILE A 175 4.03 -3.64 2.46
C ILE A 175 5.15 -4.67 2.62
N LEU A 176 4.94 -5.91 2.17
CA LEU A 176 5.94 -6.98 2.25
C LEU A 176 7.19 -6.64 1.43
N LEU A 177 7.03 -6.14 0.20
CA LEU A 177 8.16 -5.72 -0.64
C LEU A 177 8.88 -4.49 -0.08
N GLY A 178 8.14 -3.52 0.45
CA GLY A 178 8.73 -2.34 1.11
C GLY A 178 9.56 -2.73 2.33
N THR A 179 9.02 -3.62 3.17
CA THR A 179 9.73 -4.18 4.33
C THR A 179 10.96 -4.98 3.91
N TRP A 180 10.82 -5.75 2.83
CA TRP A 180 11.92 -6.51 2.25
C TRP A 180 13.07 -5.61 1.78
N ASN A 181 12.79 -4.45 1.16
CA ASN A 181 13.85 -3.49 0.80
C ASN A 181 14.66 -3.06 2.04
N LEU A 182 14.00 -2.78 3.17
CA LEU A 182 14.69 -2.38 4.40
C LEU A 182 15.53 -3.53 4.99
N ALA A 183 14.98 -4.75 4.98
CA ALA A 183 15.72 -5.95 5.38
C ALA A 183 16.95 -6.17 4.48
N GLN A 184 16.83 -5.90 3.18
CA GLN A 184 17.95 -5.98 2.25
C GLN A 184 19.02 -4.94 2.53
N GLU A 185 18.67 -3.68 2.81
CA GLU A 185 19.67 -2.68 3.18
C GLU A 185 20.41 -3.07 4.47
N TRP A 186 19.69 -3.62 5.44
CA TRP A 186 20.30 -4.17 6.64
C TRP A 186 21.23 -5.35 6.34
N MET A 187 20.83 -6.27 5.47
CA MET A 187 21.65 -7.42 5.05
C MET A 187 22.89 -6.98 4.28
N ILE A 188 22.76 -6.06 3.31
CA ILE A 188 23.90 -5.57 2.53
C ILE A 188 24.92 -4.86 3.43
N ARG A 189 24.46 -4.17 4.48
CA ARG A 189 25.36 -3.51 5.43
C ARG A 189 26.06 -4.47 6.39
N ASN A 190 25.35 -5.47 6.92
CA ASN A 190 25.82 -6.27 8.05
C ASN A 190 26.24 -7.71 7.68
N ARG A 191 25.57 -8.33 6.71
CA ARG A 191 25.75 -9.74 6.31
C ARG A 191 25.49 -9.92 4.79
N PRO A 192 26.34 -9.38 3.91
CA PRO A 192 26.08 -9.40 2.46
C PRO A 192 25.89 -10.81 1.88
N HIS A 193 26.58 -11.82 2.43
CA HIS A 193 26.47 -13.21 1.98
C HIS A 193 25.08 -13.83 2.17
N TRP A 194 24.20 -13.26 3.01
CA TRP A 194 22.81 -13.72 3.14
C TRP A 194 21.99 -13.46 1.88
N MET A 195 22.39 -12.45 1.09
CA MET A 195 21.77 -12.10 -0.18
C MET A 195 22.24 -12.98 -1.33
N LYS A 196 22.94 -14.10 -1.08
CA LYS A 196 23.38 -15.04 -2.13
C LYS A 196 22.18 -15.63 -2.88
N CYS A 197 22.26 -15.68 -4.21
CA CYS A 197 21.23 -16.33 -5.02
C CYS A 197 21.16 -17.85 -4.73
N ARG A 198 19.98 -18.34 -4.31
CA ARG A 198 19.70 -19.76 -4.03
C ARG A 198 18.74 -20.43 -5.01
N CYS A 199 18.26 -19.70 -6.03
CA CYS A 199 17.28 -20.21 -6.99
C CYS A 199 17.81 -21.47 -7.69
N LEU A 200 17.01 -22.55 -7.73
CA LEU A 200 17.36 -23.78 -8.47
C LEU A 200 17.10 -23.58 -9.97
N VAL A 201 15.96 -22.97 -10.32
CA VAL A 201 15.54 -22.61 -11.67
C VAL A 201 15.59 -21.09 -11.82
N GLY A 202 15.87 -20.57 -13.02
CA GLY A 202 15.86 -19.12 -13.27
C GLY A 202 17.08 -18.36 -12.70
N LYS A 203 18.19 -19.05 -12.38
CA LYS A 203 19.43 -18.43 -11.87
C LYS A 203 19.92 -17.24 -12.70
N ARG A 204 19.63 -17.19 -14.00
CA ARG A 204 20.01 -16.08 -14.89
C ARG A 204 19.26 -14.77 -14.58
N TRP A 205 18.05 -14.87 -14.06
CA TRP A 205 17.14 -13.74 -13.77
C TRP A 205 17.21 -13.28 -12.31
N CYS A 206 17.90 -14.04 -11.46
CA CYS A 206 18.11 -13.71 -10.06
C CYS A 206 18.92 -12.40 -9.94
N PRO A 207 18.39 -11.35 -9.30
CA PRO A 207 19.11 -10.08 -9.15
C PRO A 207 20.27 -10.20 -8.15
N CYS A 208 20.22 -11.17 -7.25
CA CYS A 208 21.23 -11.44 -6.23
C CYS A 208 22.57 -11.96 -6.79
N PRO A 209 23.70 -11.64 -6.15
CA PRO A 209 25.01 -12.12 -6.57
C PRO A 209 25.14 -13.64 -6.43
N LYS A 210 26.02 -14.20 -7.26
CA LYS A 210 26.41 -15.62 -7.27
C LYS A 210 27.88 -15.69 -6.89
N GLY A 211 28.27 -16.68 -6.09
CA GLY A 211 29.67 -16.86 -5.72
C GLY A 211 29.86 -17.55 -4.38
N SER A 212 31.12 -17.66 -3.97
CA SER A 212 31.50 -18.04 -2.60
C SER A 212 31.14 -16.93 -1.60
N LYS A 213 31.32 -17.19 -0.30
CA LYS A 213 31.05 -16.17 0.72
C LYS A 213 32.03 -15.00 0.60
N GLU A 214 33.29 -15.33 0.37
CA GLU A 214 34.41 -14.40 0.26
C GLU A 214 34.24 -13.49 -0.97
N GLU A 215 33.82 -14.04 -2.10
CA GLU A 215 33.55 -13.27 -3.32
C GLU A 215 32.43 -12.23 -3.13
N ILE A 216 31.38 -12.61 -2.38
CA ILE A 216 30.22 -11.73 -2.15
C ILE A 216 30.55 -10.60 -1.17
N GLU A 217 31.38 -10.86 -0.16
CA GLU A 217 31.75 -9.86 0.85
C GLU A 217 32.72 -8.80 0.29
N ILE A 218 33.39 -9.08 -0.83
CA ILE A 218 34.35 -8.16 -1.50
C ILE A 218 33.68 -7.39 -2.67
N HIS A 219 32.40 -7.62 -2.97
CA HIS A 219 31.74 -6.97 -4.09
C HIS A 219 31.68 -5.45 -3.98
N ASP A 220 32.00 -4.76 -5.08
CA ASP A 220 31.86 -3.31 -5.23
C ASP A 220 30.41 -2.84 -5.08
N ASP A 221 30.25 -1.59 -4.62
CA ASP A 221 28.96 -0.93 -4.44
C ASP A 221 28.05 -0.99 -5.69
N PHE A 222 28.63 -0.94 -6.89
CA PHE A 222 27.89 -1.02 -8.15
C PHE A 222 27.09 -2.32 -8.30
N VAL A 223 27.62 -3.45 -7.84
CA VAL A 223 26.94 -4.76 -7.90
C VAL A 223 25.71 -4.73 -7.00
N TRP A 224 25.87 -4.22 -5.77
CA TRP A 224 24.78 -4.07 -4.82
C TRP A 224 23.72 -3.07 -5.27
N ASP A 225 24.13 -1.95 -5.87
CA ASP A 225 23.21 -0.95 -6.41
C ASP A 225 22.34 -1.52 -7.55
N LYS A 226 22.85 -2.47 -8.34
CA LYS A 226 22.05 -3.19 -9.34
C LYS A 226 21.00 -4.08 -8.68
N VAL A 227 21.36 -4.76 -7.59
CA VAL A 227 20.44 -5.59 -6.80
C VAL A 227 19.35 -4.70 -6.22
N ARG A 228 19.74 -3.60 -5.54
CA ARG A 228 18.83 -2.60 -5.00
C ARG A 228 17.85 -2.12 -6.06
N LEU A 229 18.35 -1.68 -7.21
CA LEU A 229 17.49 -1.15 -8.28
C LEU A 229 16.37 -2.13 -8.66
N SER A 230 16.68 -3.43 -8.74
CA SER A 230 15.68 -4.46 -9.07
C SER A 230 14.54 -4.53 -8.05
N TYR A 231 14.87 -4.57 -6.75
CA TYR A 231 13.88 -4.69 -5.67
C TYR A 231 13.14 -3.38 -5.40
N TRP A 232 13.85 -2.25 -5.39
CA TRP A 232 13.25 -0.93 -5.19
C TRP A 232 12.30 -0.58 -6.34
N SER A 233 12.64 -0.91 -7.60
CA SER A 233 11.72 -0.75 -8.74
C SER A 233 10.53 -1.69 -8.67
N LEU A 234 10.73 -2.97 -8.33
CA LEU A 234 9.62 -3.92 -8.16
C LEU A 234 8.66 -3.44 -7.06
N SER A 235 9.19 -2.99 -5.94
CA SER A 235 8.40 -2.41 -4.86
C SER A 235 7.60 -1.19 -5.34
N ALA A 236 8.23 -0.25 -6.06
CA ALA A 236 7.52 0.91 -6.60
C ALA A 236 6.34 0.51 -7.51
N VAL A 237 6.51 -0.53 -8.34
CA VAL A 237 5.43 -1.07 -9.18
C VAL A 237 4.27 -1.56 -8.31
N TYR A 238 4.52 -2.33 -7.26
CA TYR A 238 3.45 -2.85 -6.39
C TYR A 238 2.73 -1.75 -5.60
N PHE A 239 3.45 -0.71 -5.14
CA PHE A 239 2.82 0.48 -4.58
C PHE A 239 1.89 1.17 -5.60
N GLY A 240 2.34 1.29 -6.86
CA GLY A 240 1.54 1.87 -7.94
C GLY A 240 0.31 1.03 -8.30
N ILE A 241 0.45 -0.30 -8.34
CA ILE A 241 -0.67 -1.24 -8.54
C ILE A 241 -1.67 -1.11 -7.38
N SER A 242 -1.21 -1.07 -6.14
CA SER A 242 -2.07 -0.89 -4.97
C SER A 242 -2.86 0.42 -5.02
N ALA A 243 -2.20 1.54 -5.32
CA ALA A 243 -2.86 2.85 -5.44
C ALA A 243 -3.89 2.87 -6.57
N THR A 244 -3.51 2.32 -7.73
CA THR A 244 -4.37 2.27 -8.92
C THR A 244 -5.58 1.37 -8.69
N HIS A 245 -5.36 0.16 -8.16
CA HIS A 245 -6.44 -0.79 -7.88
C HIS A 245 -7.43 -0.22 -6.87
N THR A 246 -6.92 0.42 -5.81
CA THR A 246 -7.77 1.08 -4.79
C THR A 246 -8.64 2.17 -5.41
N CYS A 247 -8.06 3.05 -6.23
CA CYS A 247 -8.77 4.11 -6.95
C CYS A 247 -9.83 3.56 -7.92
N ILE A 248 -9.49 2.54 -8.71
CA ILE A 248 -10.42 1.90 -9.63
C ILE A 248 -11.59 1.28 -8.85
N THR A 249 -11.27 0.56 -7.77
CA THR A 249 -12.28 -0.17 -7.00
C THR A 249 -13.25 0.77 -6.28
N SER A 250 -12.76 1.88 -5.71
CA SER A 250 -13.63 2.87 -5.09
C SER A 250 -14.57 3.55 -6.09
N ILE A 251 -14.09 3.85 -7.31
CA ILE A 251 -14.92 4.39 -8.40
C ILE A 251 -16.01 3.39 -8.79
N PHE A 252 -15.66 2.12 -8.99
CA PHE A 252 -16.63 1.09 -9.36
C PHE A 252 -17.66 0.87 -8.26
N PHE A 253 -17.22 0.82 -7.00
CA PHE A 253 -18.13 0.59 -5.89
C PHE A 253 -19.07 1.77 -5.66
N ASP A 254 -18.57 3.01 -5.73
CA ASP A 254 -19.43 4.20 -5.67
C ASP A 254 -20.48 4.20 -6.79
N ARG A 255 -20.08 3.92 -8.04
CA ARG A 255 -21.03 3.81 -9.16
C ARG A 255 -22.06 2.72 -8.96
N PHE A 256 -21.64 1.58 -8.43
CA PHE A 256 -22.54 0.48 -8.11
C PHE A 256 -23.57 0.87 -7.04
N LEU A 257 -23.15 1.60 -5.99
CA LEU A 257 -24.08 2.16 -5.01
C LEU A 257 -25.08 3.14 -5.64
N GLY A 258 -24.68 3.88 -6.68
CA GLY A 258 -25.60 4.73 -7.44
C GLY A 258 -26.73 3.97 -8.13
N ILE A 259 -26.43 2.79 -8.67
CA ILE A 259 -27.46 1.91 -9.28
C ILE A 259 -28.43 1.41 -8.21
N LEU A 260 -27.96 1.18 -6.97
CA LEU A 260 -28.82 0.79 -5.86
C LEU A 260 -29.66 1.96 -5.33
N GLU A 261 -29.08 3.16 -5.31
CA GLU A 261 -29.76 4.39 -4.91
C GLU A 261 -30.93 4.71 -5.84
N GLU A 262 -30.80 4.47 -7.16
CA GLU A 262 -31.89 4.61 -8.15
C GLU A 262 -33.09 3.67 -7.89
N ARG A 263 -32.93 2.64 -7.06
CA ARG A 263 -34.00 1.71 -6.70
C ARG A 263 -34.71 2.10 -5.41
N LEU A 264 -34.20 3.08 -4.68
CA LEU A 264 -34.87 3.58 -3.50
C LEU A 264 -36.08 4.44 -3.88
N PRO A 265 -37.10 4.52 -3.01
CA PRO A 265 -38.20 5.44 -3.20
C PRO A 265 -37.72 6.89 -3.33
N ASP A 266 -38.47 7.69 -4.09
CA ASP A 266 -38.18 9.11 -4.29
C ASP A 266 -38.02 9.87 -2.97
N GLY A 267 -36.94 10.65 -2.85
CA GLY A 267 -36.66 11.47 -1.66
C GLY A 267 -35.83 10.77 -0.57
N ILE A 268 -35.42 9.51 -0.78
CA ILE A 268 -34.56 8.75 0.13
C ILE A 268 -33.18 8.58 -0.50
N ASN A 269 -32.12 8.87 0.26
CA ASN A 269 -30.75 8.77 -0.23
C ASN A 269 -29.84 8.00 0.76
N MET A 270 -28.94 7.19 0.21
CA MET A 270 -27.84 6.53 0.93
C MET A 270 -26.62 7.45 1.17
N ASN A 271 -26.66 8.72 0.78
CA ASN A 271 -25.55 9.68 0.87
C ASN A 271 -24.19 9.07 0.51
N ARG A 272 -24.12 8.32 -0.60
CA ARG A 272 -22.89 7.63 -0.99
C ARG A 272 -21.78 8.64 -1.28
N ARG A 273 -20.58 8.36 -0.76
CA ARG A 273 -19.41 9.23 -0.90
C ARG A 273 -18.19 8.37 -1.13
N ARG A 274 -17.49 8.65 -2.23
CA ARG A 274 -16.09 8.24 -2.38
C ARG A 274 -15.21 9.11 -1.50
N ARG A 275 -14.44 8.49 -0.62
CA ARG A 275 -13.52 9.18 0.28
C ARG A 275 -12.09 9.04 -0.25
N LEU A 276 -11.45 10.18 -0.50
CA LEU A 276 -10.16 10.24 -1.19
C LEU A 276 -8.96 10.08 -0.24
N GLY A 277 -9.16 10.06 1.08
CA GLY A 277 -8.08 10.07 2.07
C GLY A 277 -7.07 8.95 1.85
N SER A 278 -7.53 7.69 1.87
CA SER A 278 -6.68 6.52 1.62
C SER A 278 -6.06 6.51 0.23
N GLU A 279 -6.79 6.94 -0.79
CA GLU A 279 -6.26 7.00 -2.15
C GLU A 279 -5.10 7.99 -2.27
N ILE A 280 -5.25 9.18 -1.69
CA ILE A 280 -4.22 10.21 -1.66
C ILE A 280 -2.98 9.67 -0.92
N LEU A 281 -3.16 9.04 0.24
CA LEU A 281 -2.05 8.46 0.99
C LEU A 281 -1.30 7.39 0.19
N LEU A 282 -2.02 6.51 -0.53
CA LEU A 282 -1.39 5.50 -1.37
C LEU A 282 -0.68 6.09 -2.59
N TRP A 283 -1.23 7.13 -3.22
CA TRP A 283 -0.56 7.83 -4.33
C TRP A 283 0.69 8.59 -3.86
N ILE A 284 0.65 9.20 -2.67
CA ILE A 284 1.83 9.80 -2.04
C ILE A 284 2.88 8.72 -1.73
N ALA A 285 2.46 7.61 -1.14
CA ALA A 285 3.35 6.48 -0.86
C ALA A 285 4.00 5.94 -2.14
N PHE A 286 3.24 5.78 -3.22
CA PHE A 286 3.77 5.43 -4.54
C PHE A 286 4.75 6.48 -5.07
N GLY A 287 4.41 7.76 -5.01
CA GLY A 287 5.26 8.85 -5.49
C GLY A 287 6.61 8.89 -4.76
N ILE A 288 6.60 8.74 -3.44
CA ILE A 288 7.81 8.67 -2.61
C ILE A 288 8.60 7.41 -2.93
N GLN A 289 7.95 6.24 -3.07
CA GLN A 289 8.63 4.99 -3.39
C GLN A 289 9.25 5.01 -4.80
N ALA A 290 8.58 5.61 -5.77
CA ALA A 290 9.11 5.81 -7.12
C ALA A 290 10.30 6.77 -7.12
N PHE A 291 10.24 7.84 -6.33
CA PHE A 291 11.37 8.74 -6.10
C PHE A 291 12.56 8.00 -5.45
N ALA A 292 12.31 7.16 -4.45
CA ALA A 292 13.36 6.34 -3.84
C ALA A 292 14.02 5.39 -4.85
N ALA A 293 13.22 4.71 -5.68
CA ALA A 293 13.76 3.88 -6.77
C ALA A 293 14.58 4.71 -7.79
N PHE A 294 14.14 5.94 -8.09
CA PHE A 294 14.91 6.86 -8.92
C PHE A 294 16.24 7.29 -8.27
N CYS A 295 16.27 7.55 -6.96
CA CYS A 295 17.51 7.82 -6.23
C CYS A 295 18.49 6.63 -6.33
N ILE A 296 18.00 5.40 -6.19
CA ILE A 296 18.81 4.19 -6.39
C ILE A 296 19.30 4.07 -7.84
N ALA A 297 18.46 4.38 -8.84
CA ALA A 297 18.87 4.38 -10.25
C ALA A 297 19.96 5.43 -10.53
N ALA A 298 19.83 6.63 -9.95
CA ALA A 298 20.81 7.69 -10.04
C ALA A 298 22.13 7.28 -9.36
N ARG A 299 22.05 6.69 -8.16
CA ARG A 299 23.20 6.14 -7.42
C ARG A 299 23.91 5.07 -8.26
N TRP A 300 23.18 4.09 -8.78
CA TRP A 300 23.71 3.05 -9.66
C TRP A 300 24.43 3.61 -10.88
N LYS A 301 23.85 4.64 -11.53
CA LYS A 301 24.46 5.33 -12.67
C LYS A 301 25.78 6.03 -12.30
N ILE A 302 25.84 6.64 -11.11
CA ILE A 302 27.07 7.24 -10.57
C ILE A 302 28.10 6.16 -10.29
N SER A 303 27.73 5.05 -9.64
CA SER A 303 28.62 3.93 -9.30
C SER A 303 29.19 3.23 -10.55
N ARG A 304 28.41 3.12 -11.63
CA ARG A 304 28.79 2.43 -12.89
C ARG A 304 29.93 3.10 -13.67
N ARG A 305 30.12 4.41 -13.55
CA ARG A 305 31.10 5.19 -14.35
C ARG A 305 32.18 5.81 -13.45
N PRO A 306 33.23 5.05 -13.07
CA PRO A 306 34.33 5.61 -12.30
C PRO A 306 35.22 6.57 -13.11
N LYS A 307 35.16 6.54 -14.45
CA LYS A 307 35.93 7.45 -15.31
C LYS A 307 35.21 8.80 -15.45
N GLY A 308 35.74 9.84 -14.82
CA GLY A 308 35.36 11.23 -15.09
C GLY A 308 35.00 12.09 -13.87
N TRP A 309 34.93 11.53 -12.67
CA TRP A 309 34.89 12.35 -11.45
C TRP A 309 36.31 12.58 -10.98
N ILE A 310 36.63 13.84 -10.66
CA ILE A 310 37.92 14.26 -10.09
C ILE A 310 37.95 13.78 -8.64
N GLU A 311 38.01 12.47 -8.44
CA GLU A 311 38.38 11.88 -7.17
C GLU A 311 39.92 11.88 -7.13
N GLY A 312 40.48 12.99 -6.62
CA GLY A 312 41.80 12.98 -5.98
C GLY A 312 42.99 12.45 -6.79
N GLN A 313 43.09 12.72 -8.09
CA GLN A 313 44.37 12.53 -8.82
C GLN A 313 45.51 13.47 -8.33
N SER A 314 45.29 14.28 -7.29
CA SER A 314 46.17 15.36 -6.86
C SER A 314 46.92 15.13 -5.54
N LEU A 315 47.19 13.88 -5.12
CA LEU A 315 48.15 13.63 -4.02
C LEU A 315 49.20 12.56 -4.35
N HIS A 316 48.84 11.45 -4.99
CA HIS A 316 49.84 10.42 -5.31
C HIS A 316 50.76 10.75 -6.50
N ARG A 317 50.38 11.72 -7.34
CA ARG A 317 51.19 12.14 -8.50
C ARG A 317 52.28 13.16 -8.13
N ILE A 318 52.16 13.85 -7.00
CA ILE A 318 53.15 14.84 -6.56
C ILE A 318 54.30 14.17 -5.80
N GLU A 319 54.04 13.11 -5.03
CA GLU A 319 55.11 12.33 -4.38
C GLU A 319 55.98 11.55 -5.39
N ARG A 320 55.40 11.04 -6.49
CA ARG A 320 56.18 10.34 -7.53
C ARG A 320 56.97 11.25 -8.47
N SER A 321 56.70 12.55 -8.51
CA SER A 321 57.50 13.49 -9.29
C SER A 321 58.72 14.02 -8.53
N SER A 322 58.90 13.64 -7.26
CA SER A 322 60.08 14.00 -6.44
C SER A 322 61.23 13.00 -6.53
N GLU A 323 61.04 11.83 -7.13
CA GLU A 323 62.10 10.82 -7.30
C GLU A 323 62.26 10.46 -8.78
N GLY A 324 62.74 11.44 -9.56
CA GLY A 324 63.17 11.22 -10.93
C GLY A 324 64.69 11.04 -11.01
N GLY A 325 65.16 9.83 -11.33
CA GLY A 325 66.51 9.70 -11.89
C GLY A 325 67.17 8.32 -11.93
N ARG A 326 66.68 7.40 -12.79
CA ARG A 326 67.46 6.60 -13.79
C ARG A 326 66.77 5.26 -14.14
N PHE A 327 66.41 5.12 -15.42
CA PHE A 327 66.07 3.89 -16.17
C PHE A 327 67.34 3.04 -16.50
N PRO A 328 67.28 1.89 -17.23
CA PRO A 328 66.18 0.99 -17.62
C PRO A 328 66.50 -0.53 -17.50
N ASN A 329 65.48 -1.38 -17.76
CA ASN A 329 65.46 -2.73 -18.38
C ASN A 329 64.41 -3.56 -17.62
N GLY A 330 63.43 -4.26 -18.20
CA GLY A 330 63.24 -4.80 -19.53
C GLY A 330 62.61 -6.18 -19.30
N ALA A 331 61.34 -6.39 -19.69
CA ALA A 331 60.76 -7.73 -19.82
C ALA A 331 59.43 -7.67 -20.59
N ARG A 332 59.42 -8.42 -21.70
CA ARG A 332 58.27 -8.72 -22.57
C ARG A 332 57.29 -9.64 -21.84
N TYR A 333 55.99 -9.46 -22.12
CA TYR A 333 54.98 -10.50 -21.94
C TYR A 333 54.73 -11.16 -23.31
N THR A 334 54.76 -12.49 -23.33
CA THR A 334 54.28 -13.33 -24.43
C THR A 334 52.86 -13.80 -24.11
N ASP A 335 52.01 -13.71 -25.12
CA ASP A 335 50.69 -14.30 -25.41
C ASP A 335 49.86 -14.97 -24.29
#